data_AF-A0ABD5YF40-F1
#
_entry.id   AF-A0ABD5YF40-F1
#
_cell.length_a   1.000
_cell.length_b   1.000
_cell.length_c   1.000
_cell.angle_alpha   90.00
_cell.angle_beta   90.00
_cell.angle_gamma   90.00
#
_symmetry.space_group_name_H-M   'P 1'
#
loop_
_entity.id
_entity.type
_entity.pdbx_description
1 polymer ?
#
loop_
_entity_poly.entity_id
_entity_poly.type
_entity_poly.pdbx_seq_one_letter_code
_entity_poly.pdbx_strand_id
1 'polypeptide(L)'
;MSLFEQYNRLEEPQKRGQATEATVTAELIARDVSVLTPAYDNEPYDLVAEIGGRFYRIQAKTAFDGKRDSTVEFRTRSVRTKSDGYEREGYEGEIDYFSVLNVREEEIYLVTIEEAGSTATTIRYEPAANNNRANVNWHEEYRLDTVPDGLRSG
;
A
#
# COMPACT_ATOMS: atom_id res chain seq x y z
N MET A 1 -17.66 6.64 -17.04
CA MET A 1 -17.57 6.28 -15.62
C MET A 1 -16.10 6.07 -15.30
N SER A 2 -15.55 6.82 -14.35
CA SER A 2 -14.14 6.68 -13.94
C SER A 2 -13.91 5.44 -13.07
N LEU A 3 -12.64 5.04 -12.88
CA LEU A 3 -12.28 3.96 -11.96
C LEU A 3 -12.75 4.27 -10.53
N PHE A 4 -12.56 5.52 -10.09
CA PHE A 4 -13.02 6.02 -8.79
C PHE A 4 -14.54 5.86 -8.57
N GLU A 5 -15.36 6.16 -9.58
CA GLU A 5 -16.81 5.97 -9.49
C GLU A 5 -17.20 4.50 -9.38
N GLN A 6 -16.52 3.61 -10.12
CA GLN A 6 -16.77 2.16 -10.06
C GLN A 6 -16.36 1.59 -8.70
N TYR A 7 -15.18 1.96 -8.22
CA TYR A 7 -14.65 1.51 -6.94
C TYR A 7 -15.54 1.93 -5.77
N ASN A 8 -16.03 3.18 -5.76
CA ASN A 8 -16.89 3.67 -4.68
C ASN A 8 -18.24 2.96 -4.58
N ARG A 9 -18.72 2.34 -5.66
CA ARG A 9 -19.93 1.50 -5.65
C ARG A 9 -19.72 0.15 -4.96
N LEU A 10 -18.48 -0.24 -4.67
CA LEU A 10 -18.22 -1.42 -3.85
C LEU A 10 -18.58 -1.07 -2.40
N GLU A 11 -19.71 -1.56 -1.91
CA GLU A 11 -20.19 -1.26 -0.54
C GLU A 11 -19.49 -2.12 0.53
N GLU A 12 -19.07 -3.33 0.17
CA GLU A 12 -18.42 -4.26 1.08
C GLU A 12 -16.92 -3.99 1.20
N PRO A 13 -16.36 -3.83 2.43
CA PRO A 13 -14.93 -3.64 2.63
C PRO A 13 -14.07 -4.74 1.99
N GLN A 14 -14.55 -5.98 2.00
CA GLN A 14 -13.87 -7.13 1.38
C GLN A 14 -13.73 -6.93 -0.13
N LYS A 15 -14.78 -6.48 -0.81
CA LYS A 15 -14.75 -6.21 -2.26
C LYS A 15 -13.78 -5.08 -2.61
N ARG A 16 -13.70 -4.05 -1.77
CA ARG A 16 -12.72 -2.96 -1.91
C ARG A 16 -11.28 -3.45 -1.74
N GLY A 17 -11.04 -4.32 -0.75
CA GLY A 17 -9.76 -5.01 -0.55
C GLY A 17 -9.35 -5.79 -1.80
N GLN A 18 -10.22 -6.69 -2.27
CA GLN A 18 -10.00 -7.49 -3.48
C GLN A 18 -9.73 -6.64 -4.72
N ALA A 19 -10.49 -5.56 -4.92
CA ALA A 19 -10.26 -4.64 -6.04
C ALA A 19 -8.90 -3.93 -5.94
N THR A 20 -8.47 -3.62 -4.72
CA THR A 20 -7.15 -3.02 -4.46
C THR A 20 -6.03 -4.00 -4.78
N GLU A 21 -6.11 -5.22 -4.25
CA GLU A 21 -5.13 -6.30 -4.52
C GLU A 21 -5.02 -6.61 -6.02
N ALA A 22 -6.16 -6.69 -6.72
CA ALA A 22 -6.20 -6.93 -8.15
C ALA A 22 -5.54 -5.78 -8.95
N THR A 23 -5.80 -4.53 -8.55
CA THR A 23 -5.21 -3.34 -9.20
C THR A 23 -3.70 -3.32 -9.00
N VAL A 24 -3.23 -3.55 -7.77
CA VAL A 24 -1.80 -3.61 -7.45
C VAL A 24 -1.10 -4.74 -8.21
N THR A 25 -1.71 -5.92 -8.25
CA THR A 25 -1.17 -7.07 -8.99
C THR A 25 -1.07 -6.77 -10.48
N ALA A 26 -2.12 -6.19 -11.07
CA ALA A 26 -2.12 -5.82 -12.48
C ALA A 26 -1.02 -4.81 -12.81
N GLU A 27 -0.83 -3.79 -11.96
CA GLU A 27 0.22 -2.79 -12.13
C GLU A 27 1.62 -3.36 -12.02
N LEU A 28 1.86 -4.29 -11.08
CA LEU A 28 3.15 -4.99 -10.97
C LEU A 28 3.42 -5.84 -12.21
N ILE A 29 2.44 -6.64 -12.65
CA ILE A 29 2.57 -7.49 -13.85
C ILE A 29 2.77 -6.64 -15.10
N ALA A 30 2.07 -5.52 -15.25
CA ALA A 30 2.24 -4.60 -16.38
C ALA A 30 3.65 -3.98 -16.45
N ARG A 31 4.40 -4.02 -15.34
CA ARG A 31 5.79 -3.57 -15.23
C ARG A 31 6.79 -4.71 -15.36
N ASP A 32 6.34 -5.89 -15.77
CA ASP A 32 7.15 -7.12 -15.89
C ASP A 32 7.71 -7.62 -14.56
N VAL A 33 6.95 -7.43 -13.48
CA VAL A 33 7.27 -7.95 -12.15
C VAL A 33 6.50 -9.24 -11.92
N SER A 34 7.21 -10.33 -11.63
CA SER A 34 6.59 -11.59 -11.24
C SER A 34 5.90 -11.46 -9.89
N VAL A 35 4.64 -11.87 -9.81
CA VAL A 35 3.82 -11.84 -8.59
C VAL A 35 3.43 -13.26 -8.19
N LEU A 36 3.62 -13.59 -6.92
CA LEU A 36 3.13 -14.82 -6.28
C LEU A 36 2.05 -14.45 -5.28
N THR A 37 1.04 -15.31 -5.15
CA THR A 37 -0.04 -15.14 -4.18
C THR A 37 -0.02 -16.27 -3.15
N PRO A 38 -0.30 -16.00 -1.87
CA PRO A 38 -0.57 -17.03 -0.89
C PRO A 38 -1.63 -18.01 -1.38
N ALA A 39 -1.49 -19.30 -1.05
CA ALA A 39 -2.51 -20.29 -1.36
C ALA A 39 -3.80 -20.10 -0.54
N TYR A 40 -3.71 -19.42 0.61
CA TYR A 40 -4.79 -19.19 1.56
C TYR A 40 -4.67 -17.80 2.19
N ASP A 41 -5.78 -17.22 2.64
CA ASP A 41 -5.89 -15.86 3.21
C ASP A 41 -5.55 -15.78 4.71
N ASN A 42 -4.52 -16.52 5.14
CA ASN A 42 -4.06 -16.50 6.54
C ASN A 42 -2.76 -15.70 6.71
N GLU A 43 -2.10 -15.34 5.60
CA GLU A 43 -0.81 -14.68 5.60
C GLU A 43 -0.94 -13.18 5.86
N PRO A 44 0.04 -12.53 6.52
CA PRO A 44 0.03 -11.09 6.81
C PRO A 44 0.29 -10.19 5.60
N TYR A 45 0.51 -10.77 4.42
CA TYR A 45 0.69 -10.11 3.14
C TYR A 45 -0.30 -10.68 2.12
N ASP A 46 -0.63 -9.88 1.11
CA ASP A 46 -1.59 -10.29 0.08
C ASP A 46 -0.87 -10.87 -1.15
N LEU A 47 0.38 -10.44 -1.40
CA LEU A 47 1.19 -10.91 -2.51
C LEU A 47 2.69 -10.84 -2.21
N VAL A 48 3.47 -11.50 -3.05
CA VAL A 48 4.93 -11.43 -3.06
C VAL A 48 5.39 -11.01 -4.45
N ALA A 49 6.22 -9.99 -4.54
CA ALA A 49 6.83 -9.55 -5.80
C ALA A 49 8.28 -10.05 -5.89
N GLU A 50 8.67 -10.59 -7.04
CA GLU A 50 10.07 -10.90 -7.34
C GLU A 50 10.74 -9.73 -8.08
N ILE A 51 11.77 -9.17 -7.47
CA ILE A 51 12.46 -7.97 -7.96
C ILE A 51 13.97 -8.24 -7.83
N GLY A 52 14.68 -8.26 -8.95
CA GLY A 52 16.13 -8.52 -8.97
C GLY A 52 16.52 -9.87 -8.34
N GLY A 53 15.69 -10.90 -8.51
CA GLY A 53 15.89 -12.25 -7.94
C GLY A 53 15.68 -12.33 -6.41
N ARG A 54 15.06 -11.31 -5.81
CA ARG A 54 14.66 -11.28 -4.40
C ARG A 54 13.15 -11.21 -4.30
N PHE A 55 12.61 -11.81 -3.25
CA PHE A 55 11.18 -11.83 -2.98
C PHE A 55 10.82 -10.83 -1.88
N TYR A 56 9.80 -10.02 -2.13
CA TYR A 56 9.31 -9.01 -1.21
C TYR A 56 7.83 -9.24 -0.93
N ARG A 57 7.48 -9.41 0.35
CA ARG A 57 6.10 -9.57 0.84
C ARG A 57 5.42 -8.22 0.91
N ILE A 58 4.29 -8.11 0.23
CA ILE A 58 3.56 -6.86 0.04
C ILE A 58 2.15 -7.01 0.60
N GLN A 59 1.78 -6.11 1.50
CA GLN A 59 0.40 -5.94 1.94
C GLN A 59 -0.23 -4.78 1.16
N ALA A 60 -1.29 -5.06 0.42
CA ALA A 60 -2.10 -4.07 -0.25
C ALA A 60 -3.01 -3.32 0.74
N LYS A 61 -3.15 -2.00 0.53
CA LYS A 61 -4.01 -1.11 1.30
C LYS A 61 -4.64 -0.09 0.37
N THR A 62 -5.86 0.32 0.69
CA THR A 62 -6.50 1.45 0.03
C THR A 62 -6.22 2.71 0.83
N ALA A 63 -5.71 3.74 0.18
CA ALA A 63 -5.63 5.08 0.75
C ALA A 63 -7.03 5.72 0.83
N PHE A 64 -7.21 6.57 1.83
CA PHE A 64 -8.35 7.46 1.95
C PHE A 64 -7.87 8.91 2.07
N ASP A 65 -8.74 9.84 1.69
CA ASP A 65 -8.46 11.27 1.81
C ASP A 65 -8.10 11.61 3.26
N GLY A 66 -6.93 12.22 3.46
CA GLY A 66 -6.44 12.59 4.77
C GLY A 66 -7.26 13.73 5.39
N LYS A 67 -7.07 13.96 6.70
CA LYS A 67 -7.75 15.05 7.43
C LYS A 67 -7.34 16.46 6.98
N ARG A 68 -6.30 16.58 6.15
CA ARG A 68 -5.79 17.83 5.59
C ARG A 68 -5.88 17.76 4.07
N ASP A 69 -6.14 18.89 3.45
CA ASP A 69 -6.07 19.03 2.00
C ASP A 69 -4.70 18.55 1.49
N SER A 70 -4.72 17.90 0.32
CA SER A 70 -3.52 17.41 -0.36
C SER A 70 -2.73 16.33 0.40
N THR A 71 -3.43 15.50 1.17
CA THR A 71 -2.85 14.32 1.81
C THR A 71 -3.72 13.08 1.63
N VAL A 72 -3.09 11.92 1.54
CA VAL A 72 -3.76 10.62 1.68
C VAL A 72 -3.21 9.88 2.89
N GLU A 73 -4.06 9.08 3.51
CA GLU A 73 -3.72 8.28 4.68
C GLU A 73 -4.10 6.82 4.43
N PHE A 74 -3.30 5.90 4.97
CA PHE A 74 -3.67 4.50 5.05
C PHE A 74 -3.41 3.97 6.45
N ARG A 75 -4.20 2.98 6.87
CA ARG A 75 -4.03 2.32 8.17
C ARG A 75 -2.97 1.24 8.04
N THR A 76 -1.98 1.29 8.91
CA THR A 76 -0.90 0.30 8.98
C THR A 76 -1.23 -0.83 9.94
N ARG A 77 -2.28 -0.69 10.77
CA ARG A 77 -2.76 -1.77 11.64
C ARG A 77 -3.85 -2.60 10.96
N SER A 78 -3.67 -3.91 10.87
CA SER A 78 -4.80 -4.82 10.64
C SER A 78 -5.62 -4.95 11.94
N VAL A 79 -6.94 -4.81 11.82
CA VAL A 79 -7.85 -5.36 12.83
C VAL A 79 -8.04 -6.84 12.48
N ARG A 80 -6.97 -7.64 12.48
CA ARG A 80 -7.12 -9.08 12.49
C ARG A 80 -7.41 -9.48 13.93
N THR A 81 -8.64 -9.91 14.18
CA THR A 81 -8.99 -10.61 15.41
C THR A 81 -8.19 -11.92 15.42
N LYS A 82 -6.95 -11.89 15.89
CA LYS A 82 -6.24 -13.11 16.28
C LYS A 82 -7.06 -13.69 17.44
N SER A 83 -7.45 -14.95 17.32
CA SER A 83 -8.23 -15.69 18.32
C SER A 83 -7.48 -15.94 19.64
N ASP A 84 -6.27 -15.41 19.77
CA ASP A 84 -5.43 -15.55 20.94
C ASP A 84 -4.77 -14.21 21.26
N GLY A 85 -5.29 -13.51 22.28
CA GLY A 85 -4.62 -12.39 22.93
C GLY A 85 -4.47 -11.08 22.12
N TYR A 86 -4.73 -9.95 22.78
CA TYR A 86 -4.28 -8.65 22.32
C TYR A 86 -2.74 -8.57 22.45
N GLU A 87 -1.99 -9.05 21.46
CA GLU A 87 -0.56 -8.75 21.37
C GLU A 87 -0.32 -7.50 20.54
N ARG A 88 0.39 -6.55 21.17
CA ARG A 88 0.83 -5.29 20.58
C ARG A 88 2.16 -5.52 19.84
N GLU A 89 2.17 -6.42 18.88
CA GLU A 89 3.33 -6.56 17.99
C GLU A 89 3.01 -5.84 16.69
N GLY A 90 3.81 -4.84 16.36
CA GLY A 90 3.78 -4.23 15.03
C GLY A 90 4.10 -5.28 13.97
N TYR A 91 3.91 -4.92 12.71
CA TYR A 91 4.20 -5.79 11.56
C TYR A 91 5.68 -6.24 11.43
N GLU A 92 6.54 -6.00 12.43
CA GLU A 92 7.99 -6.20 12.36
C GLU A 92 8.32 -7.62 11.85
N GLY A 93 8.78 -7.70 10.61
CA GLY A 93 9.17 -8.94 9.95
C GLY A 93 8.03 -9.74 9.30
N GLU A 94 6.76 -9.32 9.39
CA GLU A 94 5.63 -10.00 8.75
C GLU A 94 5.48 -9.63 7.27
N ILE A 95 5.80 -8.38 6.91
CA ILE A 95 5.77 -7.84 5.54
C ILE A 95 6.99 -6.95 5.29
N ASP A 96 7.33 -6.74 4.01
CA ASP A 96 8.45 -5.88 3.62
C ASP A 96 7.96 -4.50 3.13
N TYR A 97 6.81 -4.46 2.44
CA TYR A 97 6.19 -3.22 1.95
C TYR A 97 4.68 -3.19 2.16
N PHE A 98 4.16 -1.98 2.33
CA PHE A 98 2.77 -1.66 2.02
C PHE A 98 2.66 -1.16 0.58
N SER A 99 1.75 -1.74 -0.21
CA SER A 99 1.34 -1.17 -1.49
C SER A 99 -0.01 -0.47 -1.33
N VAL A 100 -0.03 0.84 -1.55
CA VAL A 100 -1.13 1.72 -1.18
C VAL A 100 -1.76 2.32 -2.42
N LEU A 101 -2.96 1.89 -2.75
CA LEU A 101 -3.74 2.43 -3.87
C LEU A 101 -4.47 3.70 -3.45
N ASN A 102 -4.11 4.83 -4.06
CA ASN A 102 -4.99 5.98 -4.15
C ASN A 102 -5.87 5.84 -5.40
N VAL A 103 -7.12 5.43 -5.19
CA VAL A 103 -8.11 5.21 -6.25
C VAL A 103 -8.46 6.51 -7.00
N ARG A 104 -8.40 7.66 -6.32
CA ARG A 104 -8.81 8.95 -6.91
C ARG A 104 -7.83 9.40 -7.99
N GLU A 105 -6.55 9.32 -7.69
CA GLU A 105 -5.46 9.72 -8.59
C GLU A 105 -4.95 8.53 -9.43
N GLU A 106 -5.49 7.33 -9.22
CA GLU A 106 -5.07 6.09 -9.87
C GLU A 106 -3.57 5.81 -9.66
N GLU A 107 -3.07 6.13 -8.47
CA GLU A 107 -1.66 5.99 -8.08
C GLU A 107 -1.45 4.88 -7.06
N ILE A 108 -0.30 4.21 -7.15
CA ILE A 108 0.15 3.22 -6.18
C ILE A 108 1.43 3.72 -5.52
N TYR A 109 1.45 3.70 -4.19
CA TYR A 109 2.62 3.98 -3.38
C TYR A 109 3.18 2.70 -2.76
N LEU A 110 4.48 2.50 -2.82
CA LEU A 110 5.19 1.47 -2.07
C LEU A 110 5.88 2.11 -0.88
N VAL A 111 5.46 1.76 0.32
CA VAL A 111 6.04 2.27 1.58
C VAL A 111 6.69 1.11 2.31
N THR A 112 7.97 1.22 2.67
CA THR A 112 8.64 0.20 3.48
C THR A 112 7.98 0.09 4.86
N ILE A 113 8.08 -1.08 5.49
CA ILE A 113 7.56 -1.24 6.84
C ILE A 113 8.29 -0.31 7.84
N GLU A 114 9.57 -0.05 7.64
CA GLU A 114 10.39 0.81 8.50
C GLU A 114 9.97 2.28 8.43
N GLU A 115 9.47 2.74 7.28
CA GLU A 115 8.97 4.12 7.09
C GLU A 115 7.48 4.27 7.48
N ALA A 116 6.77 3.15 7.63
CA ALA A 116 5.37 3.16 7.98
C ALA A 116 5.16 3.55 9.45
N GLY A 117 4.20 4.46 9.69
CA GLY A 117 3.79 4.82 11.05
C GLY A 117 3.12 3.65 11.76
N SER A 118 3.19 3.61 13.10
CA SER A 118 2.70 2.46 13.89
C SER A 118 1.19 2.22 13.85
N THR A 119 0.38 3.23 13.49
CA THR A 119 -1.09 3.14 13.45
C THR A 119 -1.67 3.53 12.10
N ALA A 120 -1.10 4.59 11.51
CA ALA A 120 -1.42 5.07 10.18
C ALA A 120 -0.21 5.81 9.62
N THR A 121 -0.15 5.89 8.30
CA THR A 121 0.86 6.64 7.56
C THR A 121 0.16 7.66 6.68
N THR A 122 0.66 8.89 6.68
CA THR A 122 0.14 9.98 5.84
C THR A 122 1.15 10.31 4.76
N ILE A 123 0.74 10.22 3.50
CA ILE A 123 1.50 10.62 2.32
C ILE A 123 0.99 11.99 1.86
N ARG A 124 1.90 12.90 1.49
CA ARG A 124 1.58 14.28 1.12
C ARG A 124 1.85 14.56 -0.36
N TYR A 125 0.90 15.26 -0.99
CA TYR A 125 1.07 15.85 -2.32
C TYR A 125 1.62 17.27 -2.25
N GLU A 126 1.21 18.03 -1.23
CA GLU A 126 1.65 19.42 -1.06
C GLU A 126 2.36 19.65 0.30
N PRO A 127 3.26 20.63 0.37
CA PRO A 127 3.90 21.03 1.62
C PRO A 127 2.86 21.39 2.69
N ALA A 128 3.11 21.00 3.93
CA ALA A 128 2.29 21.46 5.04
C ALA A 128 2.32 22.99 5.14
N ALA A 129 1.20 23.62 5.49
CA ALA A 129 1.08 25.08 5.60
C ALA A 129 2.07 25.73 6.58
N ASN A 130 2.67 24.95 7.48
CA ASN A 130 3.74 25.38 8.39
C ASN A 130 5.17 25.20 7.82
N ASN A 131 5.29 24.88 6.52
CA ASN A 131 6.54 24.71 5.77
C ASN A 131 7.54 23.73 6.41
N ASN A 132 7.06 22.81 7.26
CA ASN A 132 7.90 21.76 7.82
C ASN A 132 8.17 20.71 6.74
N ARG A 133 9.42 20.69 6.24
CA ARG A 133 9.88 19.80 5.17
C ARG A 133 10.71 18.62 5.68
N ALA A 134 11.08 18.62 6.97
CA ALA A 134 11.81 17.53 7.58
C ALA A 134 10.82 16.42 7.98
N ASN A 135 11.07 15.19 7.56
CA ASN A 135 10.26 13.99 7.83
C ASN A 135 8.83 14.05 7.23
N VAL A 136 8.74 14.44 5.96
CA VAL A 136 7.48 14.38 5.19
C VAL A 136 7.57 13.21 4.22
N ASN A 137 6.56 12.34 4.25
CA ASN A 137 6.42 11.27 3.28
C ASN A 137 5.84 11.85 1.98
N TRP A 138 6.69 12.22 1.02
CA TRP A 138 6.27 12.83 -0.25
C TRP A 138 5.75 11.78 -1.22
N HIS A 139 4.65 12.09 -1.91
CA HIS A 139 4.06 11.14 -2.86
C HIS A 139 5.05 10.72 -3.96
N GLU A 140 5.87 11.65 -4.46
CA GLU A 140 6.88 11.39 -5.51
C GLU A 140 7.98 10.42 -5.08
N GLU A 141 8.21 10.22 -3.79
CA GLU A 141 9.26 9.31 -3.30
C GLU A 141 8.75 7.87 -3.19
N TYR A 142 7.44 7.70 -3.01
CA TYR A 142 6.82 6.40 -2.80
C TYR A 142 6.11 5.85 -4.02
N ARG A 143 5.91 6.64 -5.09
CA ARG A 143 5.17 6.12 -6.25
C ARG A 143 5.88 4.88 -6.81
N LEU A 144 5.10 3.91 -7.22
CA LEU A 144 5.58 2.65 -7.77
C LEU A 144 6.53 2.83 -8.98
N ASP A 145 6.45 3.95 -9.71
CA ASP A 145 7.35 4.32 -10.83
C ASP A 145 8.66 5.00 -10.40
N THR A 146 8.76 5.43 -9.15
CA THR A 146 9.92 6.13 -8.57
C THR A 146 10.76 5.28 -7.63
N VAL A 147 10.16 4.22 -7.05
CA VAL A 147 10.91 3.18 -6.34
C VAL A 147 11.83 2.47 -7.35
N PRO A 148 13.13 2.29 -7.04
CA PRO A 148 14.20 2.23 -8.04
C PRO A 148 14.01 1.17 -9.13
N ASP A 149 14.73 1.34 -10.24
CA ASP A 149 14.78 0.54 -11.47
C ASP A 149 14.81 -1.01 -11.32
N GLY A 150 14.92 -1.56 -10.12
CA GLY A 150 14.76 -2.99 -9.86
C GLY A 150 13.36 -3.54 -10.20
N LEU A 151 12.30 -2.72 -10.14
CA LEU A 151 10.96 -3.10 -10.63
C LEU A 151 10.90 -3.24 -12.16
N ARG A 152 11.93 -2.81 -12.89
CA ARG A 152 12.10 -3.01 -14.34
C ARG A 152 13.15 -4.09 -14.56
N SER A 153 12.84 -5.33 -14.21
CA SER A 153 13.76 -6.45 -14.45
C SER A 153 13.17 -7.41 -15.48
N GLY A 154 13.27 -7.00 -16.75
CA GLY A 154 13.05 -7.82 -17.95
C GLY A 154 14.09 -7.51 -19.00
#